data_AF-A0A5P9F0K8-F1
#
_entry.id   AF-A0A5P9F0K8-F1
#
_cell.length_a   1.000
_cell.length_b   1.000
_cell.length_c   1.000
_cell.angle_alpha   90.00
_cell.angle_beta   90.00
_cell.angle_gamma   90.00
#
_symmetry.space_group_name_H-M   'P 1'
#
loop_
_entity.id
_entity.type
_entity.pdbx_description
1 polymer ?
#
loop_
_entity_poly.entity_id
_entity_poly.type
_entity_poly.pdbx_seq_one_letter_code
_entity_poly.pdbx_strand_id
1 'polypeptide(L)'
;MPDARAVVFALVRGANWRKLLANLLSEDVMQSEPLTDDFEENCARFLPEAAEQGCVWALQGEEGFALCESEKRPQTEVMPFWSQREFAQAHCEGDWADYQAVAIDLEEFMDDWLTGMHEDVLLVGLNWNDELDGVELEPIDLLEQLEQELQ
;
A
#
# COMPACT_ATOMS: atom_id res chain seq x y z
N MET A 1 -12.37 -11.66 15.11
CA MET A 1 -13.41 -12.69 15.30
C MET A 1 -14.66 -12.00 15.84
N PRO A 2 -15.87 -12.20 15.25
CA PRO A 2 -17.07 -11.54 15.75
C PRO A 2 -17.34 -11.96 17.19
N ASP A 3 -17.83 -11.03 18.01
CA ASP A 3 -18.20 -11.28 19.41
C ASP A 3 -19.16 -12.48 19.48
N ALA A 4 -18.77 -13.50 20.24
CA ALA A 4 -19.56 -14.71 20.46
C ALA A 4 -21.00 -14.38 20.92
N ARG A 5 -21.22 -13.23 21.57
CA ARG A 5 -22.56 -12.76 21.96
C ARG A 5 -23.45 -12.42 20.76
N ALA A 6 -22.91 -11.83 19.69
CA ALA A 6 -23.69 -11.47 18.51
C ALA A 6 -24.20 -12.71 17.75
N VAL A 7 -23.36 -13.75 17.66
CA VAL A 7 -23.71 -15.03 17.03
C VAL A 7 -24.81 -15.76 17.82
N VAL A 8 -24.72 -15.75 19.15
CA VAL A 8 -25.70 -16.37 20.03
C VAL A 8 -27.06 -15.64 19.96
N PHE A 9 -27.06 -14.30 19.88
CA PHE A 9 -28.30 -13.52 19.75
C PHE A 9 -29.05 -13.81 18.42
N ALA A 10 -28.33 -14.04 17.32
CA ALA A 10 -28.94 -14.32 16.01
C ALA A 10 -29.60 -15.72 15.94
N LEU A 11 -29.02 -16.72 16.62
CA LEU A 11 -29.58 -18.09 16.68
C LEU A 11 -30.95 -18.13 17.38
N VAL A 12 -31.18 -17.29 18.39
CA VAL A 12 -32.42 -17.28 19.18
C VAL A 12 -33.62 -16.69 18.42
N ARG A 13 -33.39 -15.85 17.39
CA ARG A 13 -34.46 -15.14 16.67
C ARG A 13 -34.76 -15.67 15.26
N GLY A 14 -34.21 -16.82 14.87
CA GLY A 14 -34.49 -17.44 13.56
C GLY A 14 -34.05 -16.61 12.36
N ALA A 15 -33.14 -15.65 12.56
CA ALA A 15 -32.56 -14.87 11.48
C ALA A 15 -31.58 -15.74 10.67
N ASN A 16 -31.54 -15.53 9.35
CA ASN A 16 -30.63 -16.25 8.47
C ASN A 16 -29.18 -15.83 8.77
N TRP A 17 -28.54 -16.55 9.68
CA TRP A 17 -27.18 -16.29 10.15
C TRP A 17 -26.15 -16.35 9.03
N ARG A 18 -26.42 -17.03 7.91
CA ARG A 18 -25.55 -17.03 6.73
C ARG A 18 -25.62 -15.71 5.97
N LYS A 19 -26.81 -15.09 5.91
CA LYS A 19 -26.97 -13.73 5.35
C LYS A 19 -26.42 -12.67 6.29
N LEU A 20 -26.60 -12.81 7.61
CA LEU A 20 -26.02 -11.88 8.59
C LEU A 20 -24.50 -12.02 8.68
N LEU A 21 -23.95 -13.23 8.64
CA LEU A 21 -22.50 -13.43 8.53
C LEU A 21 -21.98 -12.95 7.18
N ALA A 22 -22.69 -13.19 6.07
CA ALA A 22 -22.28 -12.62 4.78
C ALA A 22 -22.32 -11.09 4.77
N ASN A 23 -23.31 -10.47 5.44
CA ASN A 23 -23.41 -9.01 5.56
C ASN A 23 -22.36 -8.44 6.53
N LEU A 24 -22.11 -9.09 7.67
CA LEU A 24 -21.04 -8.72 8.61
C LEU A 24 -19.64 -8.98 8.04
N LEU A 25 -19.47 -10.00 7.20
CA LEU A 25 -18.22 -10.27 6.48
C LEU A 25 -18.08 -9.40 5.22
N SER A 26 -19.16 -8.76 4.74
CA SER A 26 -19.12 -7.83 3.62
C SER A 26 -19.03 -6.35 4.04
N GLU A 27 -19.45 -6.02 5.27
CA GLU A 27 -19.32 -4.67 5.84
C GLU A 27 -18.02 -4.47 6.62
N ASP A 28 -17.23 -5.53 6.82
CA ASP A 28 -15.88 -5.52 7.42
C ASP A 28 -14.82 -5.93 6.37
N VAL A 29 -15.11 -5.66 5.09
CA VAL A 29 -14.03 -5.43 4.13
C VAL A 29 -13.43 -4.10 4.58
N MET A 30 -12.16 -4.10 4.99
CA MET A 30 -11.42 -2.88 5.29
C MET A 30 -11.39 -2.02 4.02
N GLN A 31 -12.46 -1.27 3.77
CA GLN A 31 -12.52 -0.29 2.70
C GLN A 31 -11.66 0.86 3.17
N SER A 32 -10.40 0.81 2.78
CA SER A 32 -9.55 1.97 2.87
C SER A 32 -10.13 3.10 2.05
N GLU A 33 -10.04 4.30 2.61
CA GLU A 33 -10.36 5.51 1.87
C GLU A 33 -9.45 5.58 0.63
N PRO A 34 -10.00 5.81 -0.57
CA PRO A 34 -9.22 5.84 -1.79
C PRO A 34 -8.19 6.97 -1.75
N LEU A 35 -7.13 6.82 -2.55
CA LEU A 35 -6.16 7.88 -2.76
C LEU A 35 -6.80 9.05 -3.53
N THR A 36 -6.40 10.27 -3.20
CA THR A 36 -6.98 11.50 -3.78
C THR A 36 -5.90 12.38 -4.41
N ASP A 37 -6.27 13.57 -4.90
CA ASP A 37 -5.31 14.56 -5.39
C ASP A 37 -4.65 15.38 -4.26
N ASP A 38 -4.94 15.05 -2.98
CA ASP A 38 -4.15 15.51 -1.84
C ASP A 38 -2.95 14.57 -1.62
N PHE A 39 -1.89 14.82 -2.38
CA PHE A 39 -0.69 13.98 -2.38
C PHE A 39 0.03 13.96 -1.03
N GLU A 40 -0.03 15.06 -0.28
CA GLU A 40 0.58 15.15 1.05
C GLU A 40 -0.20 14.29 2.05
N GLU A 41 -1.54 14.28 1.98
CA GLU A 41 -2.37 13.38 2.79
C GLU A 41 -2.12 11.90 2.44
N ASN A 42 -2.09 11.56 1.15
CA ASN A 42 -1.79 10.20 0.68
C ASN A 42 -0.40 9.72 1.16
N CYS A 43 0.60 10.60 1.11
CA CYS A 43 1.94 10.32 1.60
C CYS A 43 1.96 10.19 3.13
N ALA A 44 1.29 11.09 3.85
CA ALA A 44 1.28 11.10 5.32
C ALA A 44 0.67 9.83 5.93
N ARG A 45 -0.31 9.22 5.26
CA ARG A 45 -0.92 7.95 5.70
C ARG A 45 -0.12 6.71 5.29
N PHE A 46 0.88 6.82 4.42
CA PHE A 46 1.67 5.67 3.95
C PHE A 46 2.36 4.94 5.12
N LEU A 47 3.12 5.68 5.94
CA LEU A 47 3.90 5.17 7.06
C LEU A 47 3.05 4.40 8.09
N PRO A 48 2.00 5.00 8.70
CA PRO A 48 1.22 4.31 9.72
C PRO A 48 0.49 3.09 9.15
N GLU A 49 0.04 3.13 7.90
CA GLU A 49 -0.61 1.99 7.26
C GLU A 49 0.40 0.87 6.94
N ALA A 50 1.56 1.19 6.41
CA ALA A 50 2.62 0.21 6.15
C ALA A 50 3.10 -0.46 7.45
N ALA A 51 3.25 0.31 8.53
CA ALA A 51 3.58 -0.18 9.86
C ALA A 51 2.48 -1.09 10.44
N GLU A 52 1.20 -0.72 10.29
CA GLU A 52 0.08 -1.55 10.73
C GLU A 52 0.00 -2.88 9.97
N GLN A 53 0.23 -2.85 8.66
CA GLN A 53 0.20 -4.05 7.82
C GLN A 53 1.49 -4.88 7.88
N GLY A 54 2.60 -4.29 8.32
CA GLY A 54 3.93 -4.90 8.31
C GLY A 54 4.49 -5.14 6.91
N CYS A 55 3.96 -4.45 5.89
CA CYS A 55 4.43 -4.58 4.51
C CYS A 55 4.10 -3.34 3.67
N VAL A 56 4.78 -3.20 2.56
CA VAL A 56 4.46 -2.27 1.47
C VAL A 56 4.19 -3.04 0.18
N TRP A 57 3.53 -2.42 -0.78
CA TRP A 57 3.16 -3.04 -2.05
C TRP A 57 3.90 -2.37 -3.20
N ALA A 58 4.46 -3.19 -4.09
CA ALA A 58 5.08 -2.76 -5.33
C ALA A 58 4.49 -3.53 -6.53
N LEU A 59 4.72 -3.03 -7.73
CA LEU A 59 4.33 -3.74 -8.95
C LEU A 59 5.52 -4.48 -9.56
N GLN A 60 5.35 -5.78 -9.79
CA GLN A 60 6.37 -6.64 -10.37
C GLN A 60 5.86 -7.28 -11.67
N GLY A 61 6.62 -7.12 -12.75
CA GLY A 61 6.43 -7.79 -14.03
C GLY A 61 7.54 -8.81 -14.31
N GLU A 62 7.59 -9.35 -15.53
CA GLU A 62 8.62 -10.32 -15.94
C GLU A 62 10.03 -9.70 -16.01
N GLU A 63 10.11 -8.43 -16.40
CA GLU A 63 11.39 -7.72 -16.61
C GLU A 63 11.90 -6.97 -15.37
N GLY A 64 11.11 -6.90 -14.30
CA GLY A 64 11.48 -6.20 -13.06
C GLY A 64 10.31 -5.50 -12.38
N PHE A 65 10.64 -4.54 -11.52
CA PHE A 65 9.67 -3.69 -10.83
C PHE A 65 9.29 -2.47 -11.66
N ALA A 66 8.11 -1.89 -11.39
CA ALA A 66 7.67 -0.67 -12.06
C ALA A 66 8.58 0.50 -11.71
N LEU A 67 8.93 1.30 -12.73
CA LEU A 67 9.75 2.51 -12.61
C LEU A 67 9.12 3.61 -13.48
N CYS A 68 9.10 4.82 -12.96
CA CYS A 68 8.64 6.03 -13.67
C CYS A 68 9.76 7.08 -13.69
N GLU A 69 9.79 7.96 -14.69
CA GLU A 69 10.70 9.10 -14.67
C GLU A 69 10.25 10.12 -13.62
N SER A 70 11.18 10.64 -12.81
CA SER A 70 10.86 11.70 -11.85
C SER A 70 10.48 12.99 -12.57
N GLU A 71 9.38 13.61 -12.13
CA GLU A 71 8.98 14.92 -12.65
C GLU A 71 9.91 16.05 -12.18
N LYS A 72 10.44 15.89 -10.96
CA LYS A 72 11.22 16.93 -10.27
C LYS A 72 12.71 16.82 -10.57
N ARG A 73 13.20 15.62 -10.91
CA ARG A 73 14.62 15.33 -11.09
C ARG A 73 14.87 14.66 -12.43
N PRO A 74 15.32 15.42 -13.45
CA PRO A 74 15.65 14.85 -14.74
C PRO A 74 16.69 13.73 -14.61
N GLN A 75 16.51 12.64 -15.34
CA GLN A 75 17.40 11.47 -15.37
C GLN A 75 17.44 10.66 -14.07
N THR A 76 16.47 10.84 -13.18
CA THR A 76 16.24 10.00 -12.01
C THR A 76 14.95 9.23 -12.18
N GLU A 77 14.98 7.94 -11.86
CA GLU A 77 13.80 7.08 -11.86
C GLU A 77 13.20 7.00 -10.45
N VAL A 78 11.89 6.81 -10.40
CA VAL A 78 11.09 6.67 -9.18
C VAL A 78 10.43 5.31 -9.19
N MET A 79 10.56 4.57 -8.09
CA MET A 79 9.81 3.35 -7.87
C MET A 79 8.58 3.64 -7.01
N PRO A 80 7.36 3.39 -7.49
CA PRO A 80 6.15 3.63 -6.72
C PRO A 80 5.88 2.48 -5.74
N PHE A 81 5.47 2.84 -4.53
CA PHE A 81 5.05 1.96 -3.46
C PHE A 81 3.71 2.41 -2.89
N TRP A 82 2.89 1.44 -2.51
CA TRP A 82 1.60 1.67 -1.89
C TRP A 82 1.51 1.00 -0.53
N SER A 83 0.81 1.63 0.41
CA SER A 83 0.56 1.05 1.73
C SER A 83 -0.45 -0.10 1.69
N GLN A 84 -1.21 -0.22 0.60
CA GLN A 84 -2.28 -1.21 0.46
C GLN A 84 -2.26 -1.91 -0.89
N ARG A 85 -2.69 -3.16 -0.88
CA ARG A 85 -2.72 -4.01 -2.07
C ARG A 85 -3.61 -3.41 -3.15
N GLU A 86 -4.79 -2.95 -2.76
CA GLU A 86 -5.83 -2.49 -3.66
C GLU A 86 -5.37 -1.26 -4.45
N PHE A 87 -4.58 -0.38 -3.83
CA PHE A 87 -4.00 0.79 -4.49
C PHE A 87 -2.97 0.38 -5.55
N ALA A 88 -2.03 -0.50 -5.22
CA ALA A 88 -1.10 -1.03 -6.22
C ALA A 88 -1.82 -1.78 -7.33
N GLN A 89 -2.76 -2.66 -6.98
CA GLN A 89 -3.48 -3.53 -7.92
C GLN A 89 -4.33 -2.75 -8.93
N ALA A 90 -4.79 -1.54 -8.58
CA ALA A 90 -5.51 -0.65 -9.49
C ALA A 90 -4.67 -0.27 -10.73
N HIS A 91 -3.35 -0.27 -10.59
CA HIS A 91 -2.41 0.07 -11.67
C HIS A 91 -1.91 -1.14 -12.47
N CYS A 92 -2.38 -2.36 -12.19
CA CYS A 92 -2.13 -3.54 -13.04
C CYS A 92 -2.99 -3.48 -14.32
N GLU A 93 -2.89 -2.38 -15.07
CA GLU A 93 -3.57 -2.11 -16.33
C GLU A 93 -2.65 -1.33 -17.27
N GLY A 94 -3.10 -1.08 -18.51
CA GLY A 94 -2.31 -0.36 -19.50
C GLY A 94 -0.93 -1.01 -19.74
N ASP A 95 0.13 -0.25 -19.53
CA ASP A 95 1.52 -0.70 -19.71
C ASP A 95 1.97 -1.71 -18.64
N TRP A 96 1.23 -1.79 -17.52
CA TRP A 96 1.49 -2.72 -16.43
C TRP A 96 0.41 -3.80 -16.30
N ALA A 97 -0.33 -4.10 -17.39
CA ALA A 97 -1.39 -5.10 -17.40
C ALA A 97 -0.93 -6.52 -17.02
N ASP A 98 0.34 -6.86 -17.29
CA ASP A 98 0.94 -8.14 -16.94
C ASP A 98 1.72 -8.10 -15.60
N TYR A 99 1.70 -6.96 -14.90
CA TYR A 99 2.32 -6.83 -13.58
C TYR A 99 1.37 -7.33 -12.49
N GLN A 100 1.94 -7.69 -11.35
CA GLN A 100 1.20 -8.07 -10.16
C GLN A 100 1.62 -7.20 -8.97
N ALA A 101 0.67 -6.85 -8.11
CA ALA A 101 0.94 -6.27 -6.81
C ALA A 101 1.57 -7.33 -5.89
N VAL A 102 2.80 -7.07 -5.46
CA VAL A 102 3.55 -7.94 -4.54
C VAL A 102 3.82 -7.22 -3.24
N ALA A 103 3.64 -7.93 -2.13
CA ALA A 103 3.98 -7.43 -0.81
C ALA A 103 5.47 -7.60 -0.57
N ILE A 104 6.11 -6.56 -0.04
CA ILE A 104 7.48 -6.54 0.46
C ILE A 104 7.37 -6.36 1.97
N ASP A 105 7.99 -7.25 2.73
CA ASP A 105 8.02 -7.17 4.19
C ASP A 105 8.61 -5.82 4.63
N LEU A 106 8.06 -5.19 5.67
CA LEU A 106 8.49 -3.85 6.05
C LEU A 106 9.95 -3.82 6.51
N GLU A 107 10.44 -4.84 7.21
CA GLU A 107 11.85 -4.92 7.63
C GLU A 107 12.75 -5.09 6.40
N GLU A 108 12.36 -5.95 5.45
CA GLU A 108 13.09 -6.11 4.17
C GLU A 108 13.11 -4.79 3.37
N PHE A 109 11.97 -4.10 3.33
CA PHE A 109 11.86 -2.81 2.64
C PHE A 109 12.82 -1.78 3.24
N MET A 110 12.91 -1.72 4.56
CA MET A 110 13.81 -0.79 5.26
C MET A 110 15.29 -1.15 5.06
N ASP A 111 15.66 -2.41 5.31
CA ASP A 111 17.06 -2.82 5.41
C ASP A 111 17.70 -3.03 4.04
N ASP A 112 16.97 -3.60 3.07
CA ASP A 112 17.51 -4.01 1.78
C ASP A 112 17.07 -3.07 0.64
N TRP A 113 15.78 -2.71 0.60
CA TRP A 113 15.25 -1.92 -0.52
C TRP A 113 15.63 -0.45 -0.43
N LEU A 114 15.33 0.24 0.67
CA LEU A 114 15.60 1.68 0.78
C LEU A 114 17.10 1.98 0.72
N THR A 115 17.92 1.12 1.32
CA THR A 115 19.39 1.25 1.26
C THR A 115 19.91 1.01 -0.16
N GLY A 116 19.49 -0.07 -0.84
CA GLY A 116 19.88 -0.39 -2.21
C GLY A 116 19.43 0.67 -3.22
N MET A 117 18.18 1.13 -3.10
CA MET A 117 17.64 2.21 -3.94
C MET A 117 18.43 3.51 -3.80
N HIS A 118 18.90 3.83 -2.59
CA HIS A 118 19.75 5.00 -2.38
C HIS A 118 21.10 4.85 -3.12
N GLU A 119 21.71 3.67 -3.06
CA GLU A 119 22.96 3.38 -3.78
C GLU A 119 22.77 3.47 -5.31
N ASP A 120 21.61 3.02 -5.81
CA ASP A 120 21.23 3.06 -7.22
C ASP A 120 20.71 4.42 -7.69
N VAL A 121 20.65 5.42 -6.81
CA VAL A 121 20.18 6.79 -7.10
C VAL A 121 18.74 6.81 -7.62
N LEU A 122 17.88 6.00 -7.00
CA LEU A 122 16.44 5.96 -7.24
C LEU A 122 15.68 6.78 -6.18
N LEU A 123 14.49 7.25 -6.55
CA LEU A 123 13.52 7.84 -5.62
C LEU A 123 12.41 6.85 -5.28
N VAL A 124 11.72 7.10 -4.17
CA VAL A 124 10.49 6.40 -3.80
C VAL A 124 9.28 7.29 -4.06
N GLY A 125 8.25 6.74 -4.70
CA GLY A 125 6.95 7.37 -4.87
C GLY A 125 5.96 6.75 -3.89
N LEU A 126 5.31 7.55 -3.04
CA LEU A 126 4.46 7.02 -1.96
C LEU A 126 2.99 7.29 -2.21
N ASN A 127 2.18 6.23 -2.24
CA ASN A 127 0.73 6.29 -2.38
C ASN A 127 0.28 7.24 -3.50
N TRP A 128 0.85 7.05 -4.69
CA TRP A 128 0.44 7.78 -5.87
C TRP A 128 -1.02 7.46 -6.22
N ASN A 129 -1.76 8.49 -6.64
CA ASN A 129 -3.18 8.38 -6.99
C ASN A 129 -3.39 7.57 -8.28
N ASP A 130 -4.65 7.44 -8.71
CA ASP A 130 -5.03 6.71 -9.93
C ASP A 130 -4.34 7.25 -11.21
N GLU A 131 -3.90 8.51 -11.21
CA GLU A 131 -3.19 9.15 -12.34
C GLU A 131 -1.66 8.97 -12.27
N LEU A 132 -1.15 8.22 -11.28
CA LEU A 132 0.27 8.04 -10.97
C LEU A 132 0.99 9.32 -10.52
N ASP A 133 0.24 10.24 -9.92
CA ASP A 133 0.78 11.47 -9.33
C ASP A 133 0.92 11.34 -7.82
N GLY A 134 2.01 11.90 -7.27
CA GLY A 134 2.17 12.00 -5.83
C GLY A 134 3.52 12.53 -5.35
N VAL A 135 3.81 12.26 -4.08
CA VAL A 135 5.06 12.69 -3.45
C VAL A 135 6.19 11.74 -3.83
N GLU A 136 7.35 12.33 -4.13
CA GLU A 136 8.62 11.64 -4.38
C GLU A 136 9.57 11.98 -3.24
N LEU A 137 10.22 10.99 -2.64
CA LEU A 137 11.18 11.16 -1.55
C LEU A 137 12.50 10.46 -1.84
N GLU A 138 13.55 10.90 -1.14
CA GLU A 138 14.79 10.13 -1.06
C GLU A 138 14.54 8.86 -0.22
N PRO A 139 15.07 7.69 -0.63
CA PRO A 139 14.90 6.46 0.15
C PRO A 139 15.40 6.57 1.60
N ILE A 140 16.51 7.29 1.82
CA ILE A 140 17.08 7.49 3.17
C ILE A 140 16.21 8.40 4.03
N ASP A 141 15.60 9.43 3.44
CA ASP A 141 14.67 10.30 4.18
C ASP A 141 13.43 9.51 4.64
N LEU A 142 12.96 8.56 3.83
CA LEU A 142 11.87 7.66 4.20
C LEU A 142 12.30 6.64 5.27
N LEU A 143 13.50 6.08 5.16
CA LEU A 143 14.04 5.15 6.16
C LEU A 143 14.11 5.83 7.54
N GLU A 144 14.64 7.05 7.61
CA GLU A 144 14.70 7.82 8.86
C GLU A 144 13.30 8.10 9.45
N GLN A 145 12.28 8.28 8.62
CA GLN A 145 10.89 8.46 9.06
C GLN A 145 10.28 7.15 9.60
N LEU A 146 10.51 6.02 8.91
CA LEU A 146 10.07 4.69 9.36
C LEU A 146 10.70 4.32 10.70
N GLU A 147 12.00 4.55 10.87
CA GLU A 147 12.70 4.29 12.14
C GLU A 147 12.14 5.12 13.30
N GLN A 148 11.64 6.33 13.03
CA GLN A 148 11.02 7.18 14.05
C GLN A 148 9.59 6.74 14.39
N GLU A 149 8.81 6.28 13.40
CA GLU A 149 7.44 5.80 13.59
C GLU A 149 7.39 4.49 14.38
N LEU A 150 8.42 3.63 14.25
CA LEU A 150 8.48 2.31 14.88
C LEU A 150 9.07 2.29 16.31
N GLN A 151 9.45 3.45 16.87
CA GLN A 151 10.04 3.59 18.23
C GLN A 151 9.00 3.78 19.33
#